data_AF-C7DXW6-F1
#
_entry.id   AF-C7DXW6-F1
#
_cell.length_a   1.000
_cell.length_b   1.000
_cell.length_c   1.000
_cell.angle_alpha   90.00
_cell.angle_beta   90.00
_cell.angle_gamma   90.00
#
_symmetry.space_group_name_H-M   'P 1'
#
loop_
_entity.id
_entity.type
_entity.pdbx_description
1 polymer ?
#
loop_
_entity_poly.entity_id
_entity_poly.type
_entity_poly.pdbx_seq_one_letter_code
_entity_poly.pdbx_strand_id
1 'polypeptide(L)'
;MAGKPVLHYFDGRGRMESTRWLLAAAGIEFEEKFVTCPEDLEKLRKDGVLMFQQVPMVEMDGMKLVQSRAILNYIANKYNLYGKDTKERLLIDMYTEGMADLNELISSLIITPPDQKESKMNLIRDRTKNRYLPAFEK
;
A
#
# COMPACT_ATOMS: atom_id res chain seq x y z
N MET A 1 -11.36 -23.39 6.59
CA MET A 1 -11.26 -22.40 5.48
C MET A 1 -10.73 -21.12 6.10
N ALA A 2 -9.65 -20.54 5.57
CA ALA A 2 -9.22 -19.23 6.04
C ALA A 2 -10.34 -18.21 5.76
N GLY A 3 -10.69 -17.39 6.77
CA GLY A 3 -11.71 -16.35 6.61
C GLY A 3 -11.27 -15.27 5.60
N LYS A 4 -12.19 -14.36 5.27
CA LYS A 4 -11.88 -13.20 4.43
C LYS A 4 -10.74 -12.38 5.06
N PRO A 5 -9.82 -11.82 4.26
CA PRO A 5 -8.81 -10.90 4.78
C PRO A 5 -9.48 -9.70 5.46
N VAL A 6 -8.91 -9.21 6.56
CA VAL A 6 -9.41 -8.04 7.29
C VAL A 6 -8.35 -6.93 7.23
N LEU A 7 -8.70 -5.80 6.62
CA LEU A 7 -7.80 -4.67 6.41
C LEU A 7 -8.01 -3.63 7.50
N HIS A 8 -6.94 -3.31 8.23
CA HIS A 8 -6.94 -2.26 9.26
C HIS A 8 -6.20 -1.03 8.72
N TYR A 9 -6.97 0.03 8.44
CA TYR A 9 -6.44 1.30 7.96
C TYR A 9 -7.42 2.45 8.21
N PHE A 10 -7.02 3.68 7.87
CA PHE A 10 -7.95 4.82 7.86
C PHE A 10 -9.02 4.66 6.76
N ASP A 11 -10.17 5.31 6.95
CA ASP A 11 -11.22 5.44 5.93
C ASP A 11 -10.75 6.39 4.81
N GLY A 12 -9.93 5.85 3.93
CA GLY A 12 -9.28 6.56 2.84
C GLY A 12 -8.27 5.67 2.13
N ARG A 13 -7.69 6.22 1.06
CA ARG A 13 -6.73 5.49 0.20
C ARG A 13 -5.42 5.17 0.94
N GLY A 14 -4.59 6.21 1.09
CA GLY A 14 -3.25 6.14 1.66
C GLY A 14 -2.45 4.93 1.17
N ARG A 15 -1.73 4.28 2.08
CA ARG A 15 -0.86 3.12 1.79
C ARG A 15 -1.58 1.77 1.77
N MET A 16 -2.89 1.73 2.07
CA MET A 16 -3.71 0.51 1.99
C MET A 16 -4.31 0.32 0.59
N GLU A 17 -4.43 1.39 -0.20
CA GLU A 17 -5.14 1.36 -1.48
C GLU A 17 -4.58 0.33 -2.46
N SER A 18 -3.25 0.21 -2.57
CA SER A 18 -2.64 -0.81 -3.43
C SER A 18 -2.97 -2.24 -2.99
N THR A 19 -3.16 -2.47 -1.69
CA THR A 19 -3.58 -3.78 -1.17
C THR A 19 -5.03 -4.07 -1.55
N ARG A 20 -5.92 -3.07 -1.46
CA ARG A 20 -7.31 -3.18 -1.93
C ARG A 20 -7.36 -3.53 -3.42
N TRP A 21 -6.59 -2.81 -4.25
CA TRP A 21 -6.50 -3.06 -5.69
C TRP A 21 -6.00 -4.47 -6.00
N LEU A 22 -4.95 -4.92 -5.31
CA LEU A 22 -4.39 -6.25 -5.55
C LEU A 22 -5.35 -7.37 -5.16
N LEU A 23 -6.03 -7.26 -4.02
CA LEU A 23 -7.06 -8.22 -3.61
C LEU A 23 -8.23 -8.25 -4.59
N ALA A 24 -8.70 -7.07 -5.02
CA ALA A 24 -9.77 -6.97 -6.01
C ALA A 24 -9.36 -7.58 -7.36
N ALA A 25 -8.14 -7.30 -7.84
CA ALA A 25 -7.59 -7.90 -9.06
C ALA A 25 -7.46 -9.43 -8.97
N ALA A 26 -7.19 -9.96 -7.77
CA ALA A 26 -7.16 -11.39 -7.50
C ALA A 26 -8.56 -12.01 -7.28
N GLY A 27 -9.64 -11.22 -7.33
CA GLY A 27 -11.01 -11.69 -7.09
C GLY A 27 -11.29 -12.07 -5.62
N ILE A 28 -10.54 -11.50 -4.69
CA ILE A 28 -10.63 -11.83 -3.25
C ILE A 28 -11.46 -10.77 -2.53
N GLU A 29 -12.61 -11.20 -2.01
CA GLU A 29 -13.40 -10.38 -1.09
C GLU A 29 -12.67 -10.18 0.24
N PHE A 30 -12.73 -8.97 0.77
CA PHE A 30 -12.13 -8.61 2.05
C PHE A 30 -13.08 -7.75 2.90
N GLU A 31 -12.78 -7.67 4.18
CA GLU A 31 -13.46 -6.79 5.14
C GLU A 31 -12.55 -5.63 5.54
N GLU A 32 -13.13 -4.51 5.94
CA GLU A 32 -12.39 -3.35 6.43
C GLU A 32 -12.77 -3.01 7.86
N LYS A 33 -11.75 -2.75 8.68
CA LYS A 33 -11.88 -2.19 10.03
C LYS A 33 -11.18 -0.84 10.03
N PHE A 34 -11.98 0.22 10.02
CA PHE A 34 -11.43 1.56 9.95
C PHE A 34 -10.88 2.03 11.29
N VAL A 35 -9.69 2.64 11.23
CA VAL A 35 -9.13 3.46 12.30
C VAL A 35 -9.73 4.85 12.13
N THR A 36 -10.69 5.20 12.99
CA THR A 36 -11.46 6.46 12.87
C THR A 36 -11.00 7.51 13.87
N CYS A 37 -10.43 7.08 14.99
CA CYS A 37 -9.89 7.96 16.03
C CYS A 37 -8.53 7.47 16.55
N PRO A 38 -7.78 8.32 17.29
CA PRO A 38 -6.52 7.91 17.91
C PRO A 38 -6.65 6.70 18.84
N GLU A 39 -7.79 6.53 19.51
CA GLU A 39 -8.05 5.43 20.45
C GLU A 39 -8.11 4.07 19.74
N ASP A 40 -8.63 4.01 18.50
CA ASP A 40 -8.65 2.80 17.68
C ASP A 40 -7.23 2.30 17.39
N LEU A 41 -6.35 3.22 16.99
CA LEU A 41 -4.94 2.90 16.72
C LEU A 41 -4.21 2.49 17.99
N GLU A 42 -4.48 3.17 19.10
CA GLU A 42 -3.87 2.85 20.38
C GLU A 42 -4.30 1.48 20.90
N LYS A 43 -5.54 1.06 20.66
CA LYS A 43 -5.99 -0.30 20.93
C LYS A 43 -5.17 -1.34 20.16
N LEU A 44 -4.99 -1.15 18.85
CA LEU A 44 -4.16 -2.06 18.04
C LEU A 44 -2.70 -2.14 18.51
N ARG A 45 -2.14 -1.02 19.00
CA ARG A 45 -0.79 -0.99 19.60
C ARG A 45 -0.74 -1.78 20.91
N LYS A 46 -1.71 -1.57 21.80
CA LYS A 46 -1.81 -2.27 23.09
C LYS A 46 -2.04 -3.77 22.93
N ASP A 47 -2.80 -4.17 21.92
CA ASP A 47 -3.04 -5.57 21.57
C ASP A 47 -1.76 -6.26 21.02
N GLY A 48 -0.68 -5.51 20.76
CA GLY A 48 0.60 -6.06 20.30
C GLY A 48 0.60 -6.57 18.86
N VAL A 49 -0.46 -6.31 18.09
CA VAL A 49 -0.62 -6.82 16.71
C VAL A 49 0.10 -5.98 15.66
N LEU A 50 0.61 -4.81 16.04
CA LEU A 50 1.37 -3.91 15.16
C LEU A 50 2.86 -3.97 15.51
N MET A 51 3.64 -4.80 14.82
CA MET A 51 5.09 -4.97 15.07
C MET A 51 5.85 -3.63 15.09
N PHE A 52 5.44 -2.67 14.25
CA PHE A 52 6.03 -1.33 14.18
C PHE A 52 5.07 -0.22 14.63
N GLN A 53 4.02 -0.56 15.38
CA GLN A 53 3.03 0.39 15.92
C GLN A 53 2.32 1.26 14.87
N GLN A 54 2.29 0.78 13.61
CA GLN A 54 1.82 1.47 12.42
C GLN A 54 0.81 0.61 11.67
N VAL A 55 -0.11 1.28 10.98
CA VAL A 55 -0.95 0.71 9.92
C VAL A 55 -0.39 1.13 8.55
N PRO A 56 -0.58 0.36 7.46
CA PRO A 56 -1.54 -0.73 7.29
C PRO A 56 -1.18 -2.03 8.00
N MET A 57 -2.23 -2.73 8.44
CA MET A 57 -2.15 -4.11 8.92
C MET A 57 -3.25 -4.95 8.25
N VAL A 58 -2.94 -6.19 7.89
CA VAL A 58 -3.88 -7.13 7.28
C VAL A 58 -3.91 -8.42 8.09
N GLU A 59 -5.11 -8.85 8.48
CA GLU A 59 -5.33 -10.19 9.00
C GLU A 59 -5.54 -11.14 7.83
N MET A 60 -4.66 -12.11 7.65
CA MET A 60 -4.75 -13.09 6.55
C MET A 60 -4.00 -14.37 6.94
N ASP A 61 -4.58 -15.54 6.66
CA ASP A 61 -3.99 -16.87 6.92
C ASP A 61 -3.48 -17.07 8.36
N GLY A 62 -4.20 -16.52 9.34
CA GLY A 62 -3.82 -16.59 10.76
C GLY A 62 -2.67 -15.65 11.16
N MET A 63 -2.19 -14.81 10.25
CA MET A 63 -1.13 -13.82 10.49
C MET A 63 -1.70 -12.40 10.62
N LYS A 64 -0.95 -11.54 11.32
CA LYS A 64 -1.14 -10.08 11.35
C LYS A 64 -0.01 -9.43 10.56
N LEU A 65 -0.23 -9.25 9.27
CA LEU A 65 0.78 -8.75 8.33
C LEU A 65 0.87 -7.23 8.44
N VAL A 66 2.07 -6.69 8.58
CA VAL A 66 2.34 -5.24 8.59
C VAL A 66 3.40 -4.90 7.52
N GLN A 67 3.58 -3.61 7.25
CA GLN A 67 4.38 -3.06 6.13
C GLN A 67 3.74 -3.31 4.77
N SER A 68 3.33 -2.24 4.10
CA SER A 68 2.61 -2.29 2.81
C SER A 68 3.28 -3.18 1.77
N ARG A 69 4.62 -3.11 1.66
CA ARG A 69 5.38 -3.92 0.70
C ARG A 69 5.29 -5.40 1.02
N ALA A 70 5.50 -5.78 2.28
CA ALA A 70 5.46 -7.18 2.69
C ALA A 70 4.06 -7.78 2.49
N ILE A 71 3.01 -7.00 2.79
CA ILE A 71 1.62 -7.37 2.55
C ILE A 71 1.37 -7.62 1.05
N LEU A 72 1.74 -6.68 0.19
CA LEU A 72 1.58 -6.80 -1.27
C LEU A 72 2.33 -8.01 -1.81
N ASN A 73 3.58 -8.21 -1.38
CA ASN A 73 4.43 -9.31 -1.83
C ASN A 73 3.83 -10.67 -1.43
N TYR A 74 3.30 -10.78 -0.22
CA TYR A 74 2.62 -11.99 0.25
C TYR A 74 1.40 -12.31 -0.61
N ILE A 75 0.51 -11.32 -0.81
CA ILE A 75 -0.71 -11.47 -1.60
C ILE A 75 -0.37 -11.82 -3.06
N ALA A 76 0.57 -11.10 -3.67
CA ALA A 76 0.97 -11.35 -5.05
C ALA A 76 1.52 -12.76 -5.24
N ASN A 77 2.38 -13.24 -4.33
CA ASN A 77 2.90 -14.61 -4.40
C ASN A 77 1.81 -15.65 -4.14
N LYS A 78 0.94 -15.43 -3.14
CA LYS A 78 -0.16 -16.34 -2.79
C LYS A 78 -1.12 -16.59 -3.96
N TYR A 79 -1.39 -15.56 -4.75
CA TYR A 79 -2.34 -15.61 -5.86
C TYR A 79 -1.68 -15.66 -7.25
N ASN A 80 -0.39 -16.04 -7.32
CA ASN A 80 0.35 -16.21 -8.58
C ASN A 80 0.42 -14.95 -9.47
N LEU A 81 0.45 -13.77 -8.85
CA LEU A 81 0.57 -12.46 -9.50
C LEU A 81 1.99 -11.88 -9.41
N TYR A 82 2.98 -12.70 -9.07
CA TYR A 82 4.35 -12.26 -8.77
C TYR A 82 5.41 -12.94 -9.63
N GLY A 83 5.11 -13.18 -10.91
CA GLY A 83 6.04 -13.79 -11.87
C GLY A 83 6.40 -15.25 -11.56
N LYS A 84 6.91 -15.96 -12.57
CA LYS A 84 7.24 -17.39 -12.46
C LYS A 84 8.67 -17.66 -11.99
N ASP A 85 9.56 -16.67 -12.14
CA ASP A 85 10.98 -16.79 -11.83
C ASP A 85 11.55 -15.49 -11.26
N THR A 86 12.81 -15.56 -10.83
CA THR A 86 13.51 -14.43 -10.19
C THR A 86 13.64 -13.22 -11.11
N LYS A 87 13.73 -13.41 -12.44
CA LYS A 87 13.87 -12.28 -13.38
C LYS A 87 12.54 -11.56 -13.56
N GLU A 88 11.44 -12.30 -13.70
CA GLU A 88 10.10 -11.71 -13.76
C GLU A 88 9.74 -11.01 -12.45
N ARG A 89 10.06 -11.62 -11.30
CA ARG A 89 9.90 -11.01 -9.97
C ARG A 89 10.67 -9.69 -9.85
N LEU A 90 11.93 -9.69 -10.27
CA LEU A 90 12.76 -8.47 -10.26
C LEU A 90 12.13 -7.35 -11.09
N LEU A 91 11.57 -7.65 -12.27
CA LEU A 91 10.91 -6.64 -13.09
C LEU A 91 9.65 -6.09 -12.41
N ILE A 92 8.84 -6.97 -11.80
CA ILE A 92 7.67 -6.55 -11.00
C ILE A 92 8.09 -5.65 -9.84
N ASP A 93 9.15 -6.03 -9.12
CA ASP A 93 9.70 -5.22 -8.03
C ASP A 93 10.14 -3.86 -8.54
N MET A 94 10.93 -3.80 -9.61
CA MET A 94 11.39 -2.52 -10.19
C MET A 94 10.23 -1.58 -10.54
N TYR A 95 9.15 -2.11 -11.13
CA TYR A 95 7.99 -1.29 -11.49
C TYR A 95 7.18 -0.86 -10.25
N THR A 96 6.96 -1.76 -9.31
CA THR A 96 6.19 -1.47 -8.09
C THR A 96 6.94 -0.55 -7.12
N GLU A 97 8.27 -0.70 -6.98
CA GLU A 97 9.13 0.23 -6.26
C GLU A 97 9.06 1.64 -6.85
N GLY A 98 9.16 1.76 -8.18
CA GLY A 98 9.06 3.06 -8.85
C GLY A 98 7.73 3.76 -8.56
N MET A 99 6.62 3.01 -8.57
CA MET A 99 5.32 3.55 -8.21
C MET A 99 5.19 3.87 -6.71
N ALA A 100 5.86 3.11 -5.83
CA ALA A 100 5.90 3.40 -4.40
C ALA A 100 6.58 4.76 -4.13
N ASP A 101 7.68 5.07 -4.82
CA ASP A 101 8.34 6.38 -4.72
C ASP A 101 7.43 7.53 -5.15
N LEU A 102 6.69 7.35 -6.25
CA LEU A 102 5.72 8.35 -6.71
C LEU A 102 4.57 8.52 -5.70
N ASN A 103 4.04 7.43 -5.18
CA ASN A 103 2.98 7.46 -4.16
C ASN A 103 3.44 8.14 -2.87
N GLU A 104 4.69 7.97 -2.47
CA GLU A 104 5.24 8.67 -1.31
C GLU A 104 5.36 10.18 -1.58
N LEU A 105 5.81 10.56 -2.77
CA LEU A 105 5.85 11.96 -3.17
C LEU A 105 4.44 12.60 -3.14
N ILE A 106 3.43 11.90 -3.66
CA ILE A 106 2.03 12.34 -3.60
C ILE A 106 1.54 12.43 -2.15
N SER A 107 1.80 11.41 -1.33
CA SER A 107 1.38 11.35 0.08
C SER A 107 1.95 12.51 0.89
N SER A 108 3.16 12.95 0.57
CA SER A 108 3.80 14.07 1.25
C SER A 108 3.08 15.42 1.05
N LEU A 109 2.13 15.53 0.11
CA LEU A 109 1.25 16.72 -0.02
C LEU A 109 0.35 16.95 1.19
N ILE A 110 0.01 15.88 1.92
CA ILE A 110 -0.88 15.95 3.10
C ILE A 110 -0.31 16.90 4.16
N ILE A 111 1.00 16.87 4.36
CA ILE A 111 1.71 17.66 5.38
C ILE A 111 2.43 18.89 4.80
N THR A 112 2.25 19.19 3.51
CA THR A 112 2.94 20.31 2.87
C THR A 112 2.29 21.65 3.25
N PRO A 113 3.07 22.66 3.69
CA PRO A 113 2.57 24.00 3.98
C PRO A 113 1.83 24.63 2.79
N PRO A 114 0.75 25.43 3.02
CA PRO A 114 -0.07 25.99 1.94
C PRO A 114 0.71 26.78 0.89
N ASP A 115 1.70 27.57 1.30
CA ASP A 115 2.57 28.39 0.45
C ASP A 115 3.48 27.56 -0.47
N GLN A 116 3.72 26.30 -0.15
CA GLN A 116 4.59 25.39 -0.91
C GLN A 116 3.80 24.38 -1.76
N LYS A 117 2.48 24.26 -1.55
CA LYS A 117 1.65 23.23 -2.19
C LYS A 117 1.68 23.32 -3.71
N GLU A 118 1.62 24.52 -4.27
CA GLU A 118 1.60 24.70 -5.73
C GLU A 118 2.90 24.22 -6.38
N SER A 119 4.05 24.68 -5.85
CA SER A 119 5.38 24.28 -6.34
C SER A 119 5.56 22.76 -6.26
N LYS A 120 5.17 22.15 -5.12
CA LYS A 120 5.28 20.70 -4.93
C LYS A 120 4.34 19.92 -5.86
N MET A 121 3.14 20.42 -6.10
CA MET A 121 2.20 19.81 -7.03
C MET A 121 2.70 19.87 -8.47
N ASN A 122 3.35 20.97 -8.88
CA ASN A 122 4.00 21.07 -10.19
C ASN A 122 5.15 20.07 -10.32
N LEU A 123 6.00 19.93 -9.30
CA LEU A 123 7.05 18.91 -9.26
C LEU A 123 6.49 17.49 -9.37
N ILE A 124 5.39 17.18 -8.66
CA ILE A 124 4.73 15.88 -8.72
C ILE A 124 4.20 15.61 -10.13
N ARG A 125 3.53 16.59 -10.75
CA ARG A 125 3.01 16.45 -12.12
C ARG A 125 4.13 16.20 -13.12
N ASP A 126 5.22 16.98 -13.02
CA ASP A 126 6.40 16.81 -13.87
C ASP A 126 6.99 15.40 -13.70
N ARG A 127 7.31 14.98 -12.47
CA ARG A 127 7.87 13.64 -12.21
C ARG A 127 6.92 12.51 -12.64
N THR A 128 5.62 12.68 -12.43
CA THR A 128 4.62 11.70 -12.88
C THR A 128 4.73 11.49 -14.38
N LYS A 129 4.65 12.58 -15.16
CA LYS A 129 4.65 12.53 -16.63
C LYS A 129 5.99 12.14 -17.23
N ASN A 130 7.08 12.70 -16.72
CA ASN A 130 8.38 12.67 -17.38
C ASN A 130 9.35 11.63 -16.79
N ARG A 131 9.07 11.08 -15.61
CA ARG A 131 9.94 10.08 -14.95
C ARG A 131 9.27 8.72 -14.76
N TYR A 132 8.07 8.68 -14.21
CA TYR A 132 7.46 7.42 -13.77
C TYR A 132 6.57 6.77 -14.84
N LEU A 133 5.59 7.49 -15.40
CA LEU A 133 4.66 6.93 -16.40
C LEU A 133 5.33 6.38 -17.67
N PRO A 134 6.41 6.97 -18.21
CA PRO A 134 7.06 6.43 -19.41
C PRO A 134 7.59 5.00 -19.26
N ALA A 135 7.74 4.48 -18.03
CA ALA A 135 8.10 3.09 -17.80
C ALA A 135 7.01 2.09 -18.22
N PHE A 136 5.74 2.53 -18.34
CA PHE A 136 4.56 1.69 -18.61
C PHE A 136 3.98 1.87 -20.01
N GLU A 137 4.46 2.85 -20.78
CA GLU A 137 3.91 3.24 -22.09
C GLU A 137 4.76 2.72 -23.26
N LYS A 138 5.45 1.58 -23.08
CA LYS A 138 6.32 0.97 -24.10
C LYS A 138 5.58 -0.07 -24.96
#